data_AF-A0A529KRK9-F1
#
_entry.id   AF-A0A529KRK9-F1
#
_cell.length_a   1.000
_cell.length_b   1.000
_cell.length_c   1.000
_cell.angle_alpha   90.00
_cell.angle_beta   90.00
_cell.angle_gamma   90.00
#
_symmetry.space_group_name_H-M   'P 1'
#
loop_
_entity.id
_entity.type
_entity.pdbx_description
1 polymer ?
#
loop_
_entity_poly.entity_id
_entity_poly.type
_entity_poly.pdbx_seq_one_letter_code
_entity_poly.pdbx_strand_id
1 'polypeptide(L)'
;MPRREVSNSRRDPTLTKPEKNDPSARLAPTPHLHPETAVLHGGYRYDPATLATTVPIYLSNAYAFESIDHASDVFDLRREGRTYSRLMNPTTDIFEQRVAALDGG
;
A
#
# COMPACT_ATOMS: atom_id res chain seq x y z
N MET A 1 36.40 -15.87 41.64
CA MET A 1 36.68 -16.42 40.28
C MET A 1 35.40 -17.07 39.75
N PRO A 2 35.03 -16.83 38.48
CA PRO A 2 33.75 -16.18 38.17
C PRO A 2 32.73 -17.02 37.38
N ARG A 3 31.48 -16.54 37.49
CA ARG A 3 30.22 -16.93 36.84
C ARG A 3 30.34 -16.88 35.30
N ARG A 4 30.03 -17.98 34.60
CA ARG A 4 29.94 -18.00 33.12
C ARG A 4 28.71 -17.19 32.67
N GLU A 5 28.95 -16.05 32.05
CA GLU A 5 27.94 -15.18 31.46
C GLU A 5 27.37 -15.78 30.18
N VAL A 6 26.05 -15.76 30.08
CA VAL A 6 25.29 -16.05 28.87
C VAL A 6 25.36 -14.81 27.97
N SER A 7 26.09 -14.89 26.87
CA SER A 7 26.21 -13.79 25.90
C SER A 7 24.98 -13.73 24.98
N ASN A 8 23.88 -13.17 25.47
CA ASN A 8 22.80 -12.70 24.60
C ASN A 8 23.19 -11.31 24.07
N SER A 9 23.80 -11.28 22.88
CA SER A 9 24.21 -10.06 22.19
C SER A 9 22.99 -9.29 21.67
N ARG A 10 22.52 -8.39 22.53
CA ARG A 10 22.08 -7.01 22.26
C ARG A 10 21.61 -6.69 20.82
N ARG A 11 20.29 -6.48 20.73
CA ARG A 11 19.55 -5.59 19.81
C ARG A 11 20.42 -4.55 19.09
N ASP A 12 20.55 -4.67 17.77
CA ASP A 12 21.01 -3.59 16.88
C ASP A 12 19.92 -2.53 16.70
N PRO A 13 20.16 -1.24 17.00
CA PRO A 13 19.17 -0.17 16.92
C PRO A 13 19.40 0.78 15.72
N THR A 14 19.63 0.27 14.52
CA THR A 14 19.71 1.09 13.30
C THR A 14 18.56 0.79 12.33
N LEU A 15 17.35 1.24 12.70
CA LEU A 15 16.30 1.53 11.73
C LEU A 15 16.45 2.99 11.31
N THR A 16 17.39 3.25 10.42
CA THR A 16 17.55 4.56 9.78
C THR A 16 16.34 4.78 8.88
N LYS A 17 15.56 5.83 9.17
CA LYS A 17 14.40 6.25 8.37
C LYS A 17 14.84 6.41 6.90
N PRO A 18 14.09 5.88 5.92
CA PRO A 18 14.44 6.08 4.51
C PRO A 18 14.29 7.56 4.14
N GLU A 19 15.37 8.11 3.61
CA GLU A 19 15.47 9.42 3.00
C GLU A 19 14.52 9.51 1.78
N LYS A 20 13.73 10.57 1.73
CA LYS A 20 12.52 10.69 0.89
C LYS A 20 12.75 11.01 -0.61
N ASN A 21 13.98 11.01 -1.13
CA ASN A 21 14.29 11.68 -2.40
C ASN A 21 15.07 10.87 -3.46
N ASP A 22 15.07 9.53 -3.42
CA ASP A 22 15.61 8.73 -4.53
C ASP A 22 14.53 8.41 -5.60
N PRO A 23 14.76 8.70 -6.89
CA PRO A 23 13.80 8.40 -7.97
C PRO A 23 13.64 6.89 -8.22
N SER A 24 14.54 6.05 -7.69
CA SER A 24 14.42 4.58 -7.68
C SER A 24 13.54 4.04 -6.53
N ALA A 25 13.15 4.87 -5.55
CA ALA A 25 12.32 4.43 -4.43
C ALA A 25 10.86 4.11 -4.83
N ARG A 26 10.44 4.46 -6.05
CA ARG A 26 9.13 4.06 -6.60
C ARG A 26 9.06 2.56 -6.93
N LEU A 27 10.19 1.87 -6.96
CA LEU A 27 10.29 0.43 -7.11
C LEU A 27 11.02 -0.19 -5.89
N ALA A 28 10.70 0.28 -4.68
CA ALA A 28 11.09 -0.48 -3.50
C ALA A 28 10.32 -1.81 -3.54
N PRO A 29 10.99 -2.97 -3.42
CA PRO A 29 10.28 -4.24 -3.32
C PRO A 29 9.34 -4.12 -2.13
N THR A 30 8.05 -4.37 -2.38
CA THR A 30 7.06 -4.53 -1.31
C THR A 30 7.73 -5.38 -0.24
N PRO A 31 7.85 -4.92 1.02
CA PRO A 31 8.53 -5.71 2.04
C PRO A 31 7.95 -7.11 1.96
N HIS A 32 8.81 -8.11 1.72
CA HIS A 32 8.38 -9.49 1.55
C HIS A 32 7.80 -9.94 2.89
N LEU A 33 6.52 -9.69 3.04
CA LEU A 33 5.72 -10.18 4.14
C LEU A 33 5.71 -11.69 4.00
N HIS A 34 5.77 -12.39 5.14
CA HIS A 34 5.40 -13.79 5.13
C HIS A 34 4.04 -13.95 4.45
N PRO A 35 3.83 -14.98 3.62
CA PRO A 35 2.62 -15.11 2.80
C PRO A 35 1.34 -15.03 3.64
N GLU A 36 1.37 -15.54 4.87
CA GLU A 36 0.27 -15.45 5.84
C GLU A 36 -0.06 -13.99 6.20
N THR A 37 0.97 -13.16 6.32
CA THR A 37 0.83 -11.72 6.60
C THR A 37 0.42 -10.94 5.35
N ALA A 38 0.92 -11.33 4.17
CA ALA A 38 0.55 -10.74 2.89
C ALA A 38 -0.94 -10.97 2.54
N VAL A 39 -1.48 -12.16 2.84
CA VAL A 39 -2.92 -12.44 2.63
C VAL A 39 -3.79 -11.54 3.51
N LEU A 40 -3.39 -11.28 4.76
CA LEU A 40 -4.19 -10.44 5.67
C LEU A 40 -4.02 -8.94 5.40
N HIS A 41 -2.80 -8.50 5.10
CA HIS A 41 -2.43 -7.10 5.13
C HIS A 41 -1.89 -6.57 3.79
N GLY A 42 -1.82 -7.39 2.75
CA GLY A 42 -1.42 -6.94 1.41
C GLY A 42 -2.41 -5.91 0.87
N GLY A 43 -1.88 -4.80 0.34
CA GLY A 43 -2.63 -3.75 -0.37
C GLY A 43 -3.47 -2.79 0.49
N TYR A 44 -3.67 -3.04 1.79
CA TYR A 44 -4.51 -2.18 2.62
C TYR A 44 -4.09 -2.15 4.09
N ARG A 45 -4.27 -1.01 4.75
CA ARG A 45 -3.96 -0.81 6.18
C ARG A 45 -5.14 -0.26 6.95
N TYR A 46 -5.62 0.91 6.55
CA TYR A 46 -6.78 1.56 7.14
C TYR A 46 -7.28 2.65 6.19
N ASP A 47 -8.54 3.06 6.36
CA ASP A 47 -9.11 4.20 5.66
C ASP A 47 -8.67 5.49 6.35
N PRO A 48 -7.99 6.43 5.68
CA PRO A 48 -7.57 7.69 6.29
C PRO A 48 -8.74 8.58 6.73
N ALA A 49 -9.94 8.42 6.15
CA ALA A 49 -11.09 9.25 6.51
C ALA A 49 -11.77 8.81 7.81
N THR A 50 -11.90 7.49 8.03
CA THR A 50 -12.65 6.94 9.17
C THR A 50 -11.81 6.11 10.15
N LEU A 51 -10.54 5.86 9.82
CA LEU A 51 -9.64 4.94 10.51
C LEU A 51 -10.15 3.48 10.54
N ALA A 52 -11.11 3.13 9.68
CA ALA A 52 -11.60 1.78 9.55
C ALA A 52 -10.48 0.85 9.04
N THR A 53 -10.21 -0.23 9.77
CA THR A 53 -9.21 -1.24 9.40
C THR A 53 -9.73 -2.22 8.35
N THR A 54 -11.05 -2.35 8.23
CA THR A 54 -11.70 -3.12 7.16
C THR A 54 -11.73 -2.31 5.86
N VAL A 55 -11.61 -3.00 4.73
CA VAL A 55 -11.74 -2.41 3.40
C VAL A 55 -13.17 -1.89 3.18
N PRO A 56 -13.37 -0.61 2.82
CA PRO A 56 -14.67 -0.09 2.49
C PRO A 56 -15.22 -0.70 1.20
N ILE A 57 -16.53 -0.90 1.16
CA ILE A 57 -17.23 -1.44 -0.02
C ILE A 57 -17.73 -0.25 -0.85
N TYR A 58 -17.03 0.05 -1.94
CA TYR A 58 -17.42 1.09 -2.89
C TYR A 58 -18.41 0.55 -3.92
N LEU A 59 -19.66 0.35 -3.49
CA LEU A 59 -20.77 -0.06 -4.37
C LEU A 59 -21.33 1.13 -5.17
N SER A 60 -20.48 1.72 -6.00
CA SER A 60 -20.84 2.78 -6.94
C SER A 60 -20.44 2.36 -8.35
N ASN A 61 -21.10 2.91 -9.37
CA ASN A 61 -20.73 2.73 -10.78
C ASN A 61 -19.85 3.87 -11.32
N ALA A 62 -19.91 5.07 -10.72
CA ALA A 62 -19.23 6.28 -11.17
C ALA A 62 -18.68 7.12 -9.99
N TYR A 63 -17.69 7.97 -10.28
CA TYR A 63 -17.04 8.86 -9.32
C TYR A 63 -17.14 10.32 -9.76
N ALA A 64 -17.28 11.24 -8.79
CA ALA A 64 -17.36 12.67 -9.05
C ALA A 64 -15.96 13.28 -9.27
N PHE A 65 -15.90 14.34 -10.08
CA PHE A 65 -14.70 15.15 -10.27
C PHE A 65 -14.84 16.47 -9.51
N GLU A 66 -13.72 16.94 -8.94
CA GLU A 66 -13.65 18.24 -8.25
C GLU A 66 -13.76 19.44 -9.21
N SER A 67 -13.32 19.30 -10.47
CA SER A 67 -13.38 20.35 -11.50
C SER A 67 -13.37 19.77 -12.92
N ILE A 68 -13.66 20.62 -13.93
CA ILE A 68 -13.56 20.24 -15.34
C ILE A 68 -12.11 19.93 -15.72
N ASP A 69 -11.16 20.74 -15.25
CA ASP A 69 -9.74 20.51 -15.49
C ASP A 69 -9.29 19.15 -14.91
N HIS A 70 -9.75 18.80 -13.70
CA HIS A 70 -9.48 17.50 -13.10
C HIS A 70 -10.05 16.35 -13.96
N ALA A 71 -11.25 16.50 -14.50
CA ALA A 71 -11.80 15.48 -15.39
C ALA A 71 -10.94 15.31 -16.66
N SER A 72 -10.50 16.42 -17.27
CA SER A 72 -9.63 16.38 -18.46
C SER A 72 -8.32 15.63 -18.18
N ASP A 73 -7.66 15.94 -17.07
CA ASP A 73 -6.39 15.31 -16.69
C ASP A 73 -6.53 13.79 -16.43
N VAL A 74 -7.67 13.35 -15.89
CA VAL A 74 -7.94 11.93 -15.64
C VAL A 74 -8.21 11.17 -16.93
N PHE A 75 -8.92 11.77 -17.89
CA PHE A 75 -9.14 11.14 -19.20
C PHE A 75 -7.89 11.13 -20.08
N ASP A 76 -7.04 12.16 -19.98
CA ASP A 76 -5.76 12.23 -20.68
C ASP A 76 -4.65 11.39 -20.01
N LEU A 77 -4.97 10.64 -18.94
CA LEU A 77 -4.03 9.86 -18.14
C LEU A 77 -2.85 10.68 -17.57
N ARG A 78 -3.03 12.00 -17.47
CA ARG A 78 -2.04 12.91 -16.85
C ARG A 78 -2.06 12.79 -15.33
N ARG A 79 -3.21 12.41 -14.77
CA ARG A 79 -3.41 12.20 -13.34
C ARG A 79 -4.13 10.89 -13.10
N GLU A 80 -3.66 10.14 -12.10
CA GLU A 80 -4.38 8.95 -11.62
C GLU A 80 -5.73 9.38 -11.05
N GLY A 81 -6.79 8.83 -11.62
CA GLY A 81 -8.15 9.13 -11.22
C GLY A 81 -9.10 8.01 -11.61
N ARG A 82 -10.23 7.98 -10.91
CA ARG A 82 -11.26 6.94 -11.09
C ARG A 82 -12.44 7.57 -11.80
N THR A 83 -12.95 6.89 -12.82
CA THR A 83 -14.09 7.37 -13.61
C THR A 83 -15.28 6.44 -13.43
N TYR A 84 -15.11 5.17 -13.81
CA TYR A 84 -16.13 4.14 -13.75
C TYR A 84 -15.60 2.84 -13.15
N SER A 85 -16.46 2.16 -12.38
CA SER A 85 -16.11 0.88 -11.73
C SER A 85 -15.83 -0.26 -12.71
N ARG A 86 -16.21 -0.12 -14.00
CA ARG A 86 -15.81 -1.08 -15.05
C ARG A 86 -14.32 -1.06 -15.35
N LEU A 87 -13.66 0.08 -15.13
CA LEU A 87 -12.24 0.26 -15.37
C LEU A 87 -11.47 0.16 -14.07
N MET A 88 -11.94 0.84 -13.02
CA MET A 88 -11.22 0.95 -11.76
C MET A 88 -12.21 1.12 -10.61
N ASN A 89 -12.23 0.17 -9.68
CA ASN A 89 -12.98 0.27 -8.43
C ASN A 89 -11.99 0.14 -7.24
N PRO A 90 -12.03 1.03 -6.24
CA PRO A 90 -11.08 0.98 -5.11
C PRO A 90 -11.12 -0.32 -4.32
N THR A 91 -12.29 -0.96 -4.19
CA THR A 91 -12.41 -2.23 -3.47
C THR A 91 -11.71 -3.36 -4.25
N THR A 92 -11.81 -3.35 -5.59
CA THR A 92 -11.17 -4.34 -6.46
C THR A 92 -9.66 -4.09 -6.60
N ASP A 93 -9.23 -2.84 -6.66
CA ASP A 93 -7.81 -2.43 -6.71
C ASP A 93 -7.02 -2.97 -5.50
N ILE A 94 -7.59 -2.93 -4.30
CA ILE A 94 -6.98 -3.53 -3.10
C ILE A 94 -6.80 -5.05 -3.24
N PHE A 95 -7.76 -5.73 -3.88
CA PHE A 95 -7.64 -7.16 -4.16
C PHE A 95 -6.52 -7.45 -5.16
N GLU A 96 -6.43 -6.68 -6.24
CA GLU A 96 -5.36 -6.78 -7.24
C GLU A 96 -3.98 -6.59 -6.61
N GLN A 97 -3.81 -5.55 -5.79
CA GLN A 97 -2.57 -5.30 -5.05
C GLN A 97 -2.22 -6.45 -4.09
N ARG A 98 -3.22 -7.09 -3.49
CA ARG A 98 -3.01 -8.23 -2.59
C ARG A 98 -2.55 -9.46 -3.34
N VAL A 99 -3.16 -9.76 -4.50
CA VAL A 99 -2.73 -10.88 -5.34
C VAL A 99 -1.34 -10.63 -5.90
N ALA A 100 -1.05 -9.42 -6.39
CA ALA A 100 0.28 -9.04 -6.84
C ALA A 100 1.34 -9.19 -5.74
N ALA A 101 1.00 -8.85 -4.49
CA ALA A 101 1.89 -9.03 -3.35
C ALA A 101 2.15 -10.51 -2.99
N LEU A 102 1.25 -11.43 -3.36
CA LEU A 102 1.41 -12.87 -3.15
C LEU A 102 2.23 -13.52 -4.27
N ASP A 103 1.97 -13.13 -5.52
CA ASP A 103 2.63 -13.70 -6.70
C ASP A 103 4.02 -13.08 -6.96
N GLY A 104 4.33 -11.95 -6.32
CA GLY A 104 5.63 -11.28 -6.44
C GLY A 104 5.72 -10.22 -7.54
N GLY A 105 4.60 -9.92 -8.20
CA GLY A 105 4.52 -8.97 -9.32
C GLY A 105 4.75 -9.62 -10.68
#